data_AF-A0A840EJM4-F1
#
_entry.id   AF-A0A840EJM4-F1
#
_cell.length_a   1.000
_cell.length_b   1.000
_cell.length_c   1.000
_cell.angle_alpha   90.00
_cell.angle_beta   90.00
_cell.angle_gamma   90.00
#
_symmetry.space_group_name_H-M   'P 1'
#
loop_
_entity.id
_entity.type
_entity.pdbx_description
1 polymer ?
#
loop_
_entity_poly.entity_id
_entity_poly.type
_entity_poly.pdbx_seq_one_letter_code
_entity_poly.pdbx_strand_id
1 'polypeptide(L)'
;MADCEFPITFHQPVDELIDRLRNAIRAKDGSFAGDRHAGKFSIPTSLSPVAGSYIIEDQVFHFVLTELPAGVSCHKADNTFRSLIGSPPDVSLDFT
;
A
#
# COMPACT_ATOMS: atom_id res chain seq x y z
N MET A 1 -5.15 8.52 -15.68
CA MET A 1 -4.88 9.35 -14.49
C MET A 1 -5.72 8.74 -13.39
N ALA A 2 -5.13 7.84 -12.60
CA ALA A 2 -5.85 7.16 -11.54
C ALA A 2 -5.20 7.56 -10.23
N ASP A 3 -5.46 8.79 -9.80
CA ASP A 3 -5.13 9.29 -8.47
C ASP A 3 -6.19 8.74 -7.52
N CYS A 4 -5.93 7.52 -7.05
CA CYS A 4 -6.82 6.87 -6.10
C CYS A 4 -6.29 7.09 -4.70
N GLU A 5 -7.00 7.93 -3.97
CA GLU A 5 -6.73 8.25 -2.59
C GLU A 5 -7.69 7.52 -1.65
N PHE A 6 -7.15 6.93 -0.58
CA PHE A 6 -7.96 6.33 0.46
C PHE A 6 -7.29 6.49 1.84
N PRO A 7 -8.02 7.02 2.84
CA PRO A 7 -7.54 7.14 4.20
C PRO A 7 -7.75 5.83 4.98
N ILE A 8 -6.70 5.32 5.63
CA ILE A 8 -6.74 4.14 6.49
C ILE A 8 -6.31 4.55 7.91
N THR A 9 -7.25 4.56 8.85
CA THR A 9 -6.95 4.76 10.26
C THR A 9 -6.29 3.52 10.85
N PHE A 10 -5.23 3.72 11.65
CA PHE A 10 -4.51 2.63 12.30
C PHE A 10 -4.36 2.88 13.80
N HIS A 11 -4.38 1.80 14.58
CA HIS A 11 -4.22 1.83 16.04
C HIS A 11 -2.86 1.23 16.50
N GLN A 12 -2.05 0.76 15.55
CA GLN A 12 -0.78 0.08 15.77
C GLN A 12 0.41 1.05 15.60
N PRO A 13 1.61 0.76 16.11
CA PRO A 13 2.78 1.59 15.82
C PRO A 13 3.05 1.66 14.31
N VAL A 14 3.18 2.88 13.80
CA VAL A 14 3.41 3.17 12.37
C VAL A 14 4.65 2.47 11.83
N ASP A 15 5.71 2.36 12.64
CA ASP A 15 6.95 1.66 12.26
C ASP A 15 6.71 0.20 11.88
N GLU A 16 5.85 -0.52 12.61
CA GLU A 16 5.53 -1.92 12.29
C GLU A 16 4.74 -2.04 10.99
N LEU A 17 3.82 -1.10 10.75
CA LEU A 17 3.03 -1.06 9.51
C LEU A 17 3.92 -0.78 8.31
N ILE A 18 4.83 0.19 8.43
CA ILE A 18 5.83 0.52 7.41
C ILE A 18 6.72 -0.67 7.12
N ASP A 19 7.18 -1.38 8.15
CA ASP A 19 8.07 -2.53 7.97
C ASP A 19 7.33 -3.72 7.30
N ARG A 20 6.06 -3.97 7.68
CA ARG A 20 5.21 -4.94 6.97
C ARG A 20 5.01 -4.57 5.51
N LEU A 21 4.71 -3.29 5.23
CA LEU A 21 4.49 -2.81 3.88
C LEU A 21 5.77 -2.96 3.04
N ARG A 22 6.91 -2.55 3.60
CA ARG A 22 8.24 -2.72 2.99
C ARG A 22 8.52 -4.19 2.70
N ASN A 23 8.27 -5.09 3.64
CA ASN A 23 8.50 -6.52 3.46
C ASN A 23 7.58 -7.12 2.38
N ALA A 24 6.29 -6.76 2.36
CA ALA A 24 5.34 -7.20 1.35
C ALA A 24 5.73 -6.71 -0.06
N ILE A 25 6.20 -5.47 -0.18
CA ILE A 25 6.65 -4.86 -1.44
C ILE A 25 7.94 -5.52 -1.92
N ARG A 26 8.94 -5.69 -1.03
CA ARG A 26 10.20 -6.38 -1.37
C ARG A 26 9.98 -7.85 -1.75
N ALA A 27 9.01 -8.53 -1.13
CA ALA A 27 8.65 -9.90 -1.50
C ALA A 27 8.11 -10.03 -2.93
N LYS A 28 7.67 -8.92 -3.54
CA LYS A 28 7.22 -8.82 -4.93
C LYS A 28 8.27 -8.17 -5.85
N ASP A 29 9.54 -8.18 -5.45
CA ASP A 29 10.64 -7.50 -6.15
C ASP A 29 10.42 -5.97 -6.30
N GLY A 30 9.59 -5.40 -5.43
CA GLY A 30 9.27 -3.98 -5.41
C GLY A 30 10.25 -3.13 -4.63
N SER A 31 10.23 -1.84 -4.92
CA SER A 31 10.96 -0.79 -4.22
C SER A 31 10.03 -0.01 -3.29
N PHE A 32 10.42 0.10 -2.03
CA PHE A 32 9.76 0.94 -1.03
C PHE A 32 10.76 1.97 -0.51
N ALA A 33 10.38 3.24 -0.54
CA ALA A 33 11.19 4.37 -0.08
C ALA A 33 10.31 5.32 0.73
N GLY A 34 10.42 5.29 2.06
CA GLY A 34 9.59 6.11 2.92
C GLY A 34 9.79 5.87 4.41
N ASP A 35 9.22 6.79 5.18
CA ASP A 35 9.31 6.90 6.63
C ASP A 35 7.92 7.00 7.27
N ARG A 36 7.89 7.31 8.58
CA ARG A 36 6.69 7.45 9.42
C ARG A 36 5.83 8.68 9.14
N HIS A 37 6.19 9.49 8.15
CA HIS A 37 5.45 10.70 7.77
C HIS A 37 4.94 10.61 6.33
N ALA A 38 5.79 10.15 5.41
CA ALA A 38 5.42 9.95 4.03
C ALA A 38 6.38 8.98 3.35
N GLY A 39 5.96 8.45 2.21
CA GLY A 39 6.80 7.59 1.39
C GLY A 39 6.20 7.28 0.04
N LYS A 40 6.97 6.52 -0.73
CA LYS A 40 6.65 6.06 -2.07
C LYS A 40 6.94 4.58 -2.18
N PHE A 41 6.15 3.91 -2.97
CA PHE A 41 6.32 2.50 -3.30
C PHE A 41 6.11 2.26 -4.78
N SER A 42 6.81 1.26 -5.30
CA SER A 42 6.66 0.77 -6.66
C SER A 42 6.85 -0.73 -6.66
N ILE A 43 5.87 -1.46 -7.15
CA ILE A 43 5.88 -2.91 -7.24
C ILE A 43 5.81 -3.26 -8.73
N PRO A 44 6.88 -3.79 -9.34
CA PRO A 44 6.81 -4.28 -10.71
C PRO A 44 5.91 -5.52 -10.72
N THR A 45 4.80 -5.48 -11.47
CA THR A 45 3.96 -6.66 -11.70
C THR A 45 4.00 -7.02 -13.19
N SER A 46 3.67 -8.27 -13.51
CA SER A 46 3.73 -8.80 -14.88
C SER A 46 2.84 -8.06 -15.89
N LEU A 47 1.79 -7.37 -15.44
CA LEU A 47 0.92 -6.58 -16.31
C LEU A 47 1.33 -5.11 -16.39
N SER A 48 1.63 -4.49 -15.24
CA SER A 48 2.08 -3.10 -15.14
C SER A 48 2.59 -2.82 -13.72
N PRO A 49 3.54 -1.90 -13.53
CA PRO A 49 3.97 -1.53 -12.19
C PRO A 49 2.82 -0.90 -11.39
N VAL A 50 2.70 -1.29 -10.13
CA VAL A 50 1.85 -0.60 -9.14
C VAL A 50 2.74 0.41 -8.44
N ALA A 51 2.55 1.70 -8.70
CA ALA A 51 3.28 2.76 -8.02
C ALA A 51 2.34 3.69 -7.28
N GLY A 52 2.78 4.16 -6.12
CA GLY A 52 2.03 5.09 -5.31
C GLY A 52 2.87 5.74 -4.23
N SER A 53 2.24 6.64 -3.52
CA SER A 53 2.76 7.31 -2.33
C SER A 53 1.80 7.11 -1.16
N TYR A 54 2.30 7.32 0.04
CA TYR A 54 1.47 7.42 1.23
C TYR A 54 1.94 8.59 2.07
N ILE A 55 1.01 9.15 2.84
CA ILE A 55 1.24 10.24 3.78
C ILE A 55 0.55 9.86 5.08
N ILE A 56 1.12 10.24 6.22
CA ILE A 56 0.62 9.86 7.54
C ILE A 56 0.33 11.14 8.31
N GLU A 57 -0.95 11.37 8.58
CA GLU A 57 -1.45 12.53 9.33
C GLU A 57 -2.41 12.03 10.42
N ASP A 58 -2.26 12.49 11.66
CA ASP A 58 -3.18 12.15 12.77
C ASP A 58 -3.53 10.64 12.91
N GLN A 59 -2.53 9.75 12.77
CA GLN A 59 -2.73 8.29 12.80
C GLN A 59 -3.63 7.75 11.67
N VAL A 60 -3.65 8.44 10.53
CA VAL A 60 -4.33 8.05 9.30
C VAL A 60 -3.30 7.96 8.18
N PHE A 61 -3.25 6.82 7.50
CA PHE A 61 -2.50 6.67 6.27
C PHE A 61 -3.34 7.14 5.09
N HIS A 62 -2.91 8.21 4.42
CA HIS A 62 -3.42 8.66 3.14
C HIS A 62 -2.59 8.02 2.03
N PHE A 63 -3.07 6.90 1.49
CA PHE A 63 -2.46 6.29 0.31
C PHE A 63 -2.93 7.02 -0.94
N VAL A 64 -2.01 7.25 -1.88
CA VAL A 64 -2.26 7.85 -3.18
C VAL A 64 -1.58 6.97 -4.22
N LEU A 65 -2.36 6.17 -4.94
CA LEU A 65 -1.84 5.37 -6.04
C LEU A 65 -1.73 6.26 -7.28
N THR A 66 -0.58 6.24 -7.95
CA THR A 66 -0.33 7.01 -9.18
C THR A 66 -0.32 6.10 -10.41
N GLU A 67 0.12 4.86 -10.25
CA GLU A 67 0.11 3.84 -11.30
C GLU A 67 -0.54 2.56 -10.78
N LEU A 68 -1.50 2.06 -11.55
CA LEU A 68 -2.23 0.84 -11.28
C LEU A 68 -2.26 -0.01 -12.55
N PRO A 69 -2.06 -1.34 -12.45
CA PRO A 69 -2.19 -2.21 -13.59
C PRO A 69 -3.62 -2.22 -14.12
N ALA A 70 -3.75 -2.29 -15.45
CA ALA A 70 -5.03 -2.37 -16.12
C ALA A 70 -5.78 -3.63 -15.66
N GLY A 71 -6.92 -3.44 -15.00
CA GLY A 71 -7.72 -4.53 -14.39
C GLY A 71 -7.76 -4.50 -12.86
N VAL A 72 -6.86 -3.76 -12.20
CA VAL A 72 -6.96 -3.48 -10.76
C VAL A 72 -7.70 -2.17 -10.56
N SER A 73 -8.98 -2.30 -10.18
CA SER A 73 -9.76 -1.15 -9.73
C SER A 73 -9.21 -0.63 -8.41
N CYS A 74 -9.35 0.67 -8.17
CA CYS A 74 -8.92 1.29 -6.90
C CYS A 74 -9.54 0.65 -5.67
N HIS A 75 -10.74 0.09 -5.80
CA HIS A 75 -11.39 -0.70 -4.75
C HIS A 75 -10.64 -2.01 -4.42
N LYS A 76 -10.02 -2.68 -5.39
CA LYS A 76 -9.24 -3.91 -5.15
C LYS A 76 -7.93 -3.56 -4.46
N ALA A 77 -7.27 -2.48 -4.89
CA ALA A 77 -6.06 -1.97 -4.25
C ALA A 77 -6.33 -1.49 -2.81
N ASP A 78 -7.35 -0.65 -2.60
CA ASP A 78 -7.80 -0.22 -1.26
C ASP A 78 -8.01 -1.42 -0.33
N ASN A 79 -8.77 -2.43 -0.77
CA ASN A 79 -9.06 -3.60 0.05
C ASN A 79 -7.78 -4.37 0.42
N THR A 80 -6.81 -4.46 -0.48
CA THR A 80 -5.50 -5.05 -0.21
C THR A 80 -4.71 -4.26 0.83
N PHE A 81 -4.54 -2.94 0.65
CA PHE A 81 -3.79 -2.10 1.58
C PHE A 81 -4.47 -2.05 2.96
N ARG A 82 -5.81 -2.00 2.97
CA ARG A 82 -6.62 -2.05 4.19
C ARG A 82 -6.54 -3.40 4.88
N SER A 83 -6.46 -4.51 4.14
CA SER A 83 -6.19 -5.83 4.74
C SER A 83 -4.81 -5.88 5.40
N LEU A 84 -3.79 -5.27 4.78
CA LEU A 84 -2.43 -5.22 5.33
C LEU A 84 -2.30 -4.39 6.61
N ILE A 85 -3.09 -3.30 6.72
CA ILE A 85 -2.96 -2.32 7.81
C ILE A 85 -4.05 -2.44 8.88
N GLY A 86 -5.30 -2.65 8.47
CA GLY A 86 -6.48 -2.55 9.32
C GLY A 86 -6.93 -3.86 9.98
N SER A 87 -6.51 -5.02 9.47
CA SER A 87 -6.93 -6.31 10.02
C SER A 87 -5.83 -6.96 10.87
N PRO A 88 -6.15 -7.62 11.99
CA PRO A 88 -5.30 -8.66 12.54
C PRO A 88 -5.01 -9.70 11.43
N PRO A 89 -3.82 -10.32 11.45
CA PRO A 89 -3.19 -10.87 10.25
C PRO A 89 -4.03 -11.97 9.61
N ASP A 90 -4.62 -11.70 8.46
CA ASP A 90 -4.82 -12.75 7.46
C ASP A 90 -3.91 -12.46 6.27
N VAL A 91 -2.81 -13.21 6.22
CA VAL A 91 -1.69 -13.05 5.29
C VAL A 91 -2.04 -13.67 3.93
N SER A 92 -3.21 -13.33 3.38
CA SER A 92 -3.59 -13.71 2.02
C SER A 92 -3.74 -12.46 1.15
N LEU A 93 -2.61 -11.98 0.65
CA LEU A 93 -2.57 -11.06 -0.48
C LEU A 93 -2.83 -11.84 -1.78
N ASP A 94 -4.06 -12.30 -1.97
CA ASP A 94 -4.48 -12.96 -3.20
C ASP A 94 -4.89 -11.90 -4.24
N PHE A 95 -4.01 -11.70 -5.22
CA PHE A 95 -4.26 -10.85 -6.40
C PHE A 95 -4.62 -11.70 -7.63
N THR A 96 -5.16 -12.90 -7.42
CA THR A 96 -5.75 -13.73 -8.49
C THR A 96 -7.01 -13.08 -9.06
#